data_AF-A0A6I9Q6M6-F1
#
_entry.id   AF-A0A6I9Q6M6-F1
#
_cell.length_a   1.000
_cell.length_b   1.000
_cell.length_c   1.000
_cell.angle_alpha   90.00
_cell.angle_beta   90.00
_cell.angle_gamma   90.00
#
_symmetry.space_group_name_H-M   'P 1'
#
loop_
_entity.id
_entity.type
_entity.pdbx_description
1 polymer ?
#
loop_
_entity_poly.entity_id
_entity_poly.type
_entity_poly.pdbx_seq_one_letter_code
_entity_poly.pdbx_strand_id
1 'polypeptide(L)'
;MATESFPDIFIDEDPQKALEELNEALQGDSDNAQWFCQRAYAHILLKNYSCAVDDAKKAQQLKPSLPLAFMRTGIAEYHLKLFESAHAAFTQGHQLDGKYTSHHPTQYQTLFATISCLFHCPL
;
A
#
# COMPACT_ATOMS: atom_id res chain seq x y z
N MET A 1 -5.34 -3.04 -25.34
CA MET A 1 -6.10 -2.28 -24.32
C MET A 1 -5.34 -2.47 -23.02
N ALA A 2 -4.46 -1.53 -22.69
CA ALA A 2 -3.57 -1.64 -21.54
C ALA A 2 -4.40 -1.55 -20.27
N THR A 3 -4.45 -2.65 -19.51
CA THR A 3 -5.11 -2.69 -18.21
C THR A 3 -4.32 -1.80 -17.26
N GLU A 4 -4.93 -0.72 -16.79
CA GLU A 4 -4.33 0.35 -15.97
C GLU A 4 -3.89 -0.10 -14.56
N SER A 5 -3.93 -1.39 -14.25
CA SER A 5 -3.54 -2.00 -12.97
C SER A 5 -3.48 -3.52 -13.15
N PHE A 6 -2.52 -4.21 -12.53
CA PHE A 6 -2.53 -5.68 -12.44
C PHE A 6 -3.66 -6.14 -11.50
N PRO A 7 -4.40 -7.22 -11.76
CA PRO A 7 -5.42 -7.70 -10.83
C PRO A 7 -4.75 -8.12 -9.51
N ASP A 8 -5.35 -7.79 -8.36
CA ASP A 8 -4.76 -8.13 -7.05
C ASP A 8 -4.52 -9.64 -6.90
N ILE A 9 -5.40 -10.47 -7.47
CA ILE A 9 -5.29 -11.94 -7.50
C ILE A 9 -3.95 -12.40 -8.09
N PHE A 10 -3.47 -11.75 -9.14
CA PHE A 10 -2.20 -12.10 -9.77
C PHE A 10 -1.01 -11.86 -8.84
N ILE A 11 -1.08 -10.80 -8.02
CA ILE A 11 -0.03 -10.47 -7.05
C ILE A 11 -0.08 -11.43 -5.85
N ASP A 12 -1.27 -11.83 -5.43
CA ASP A 12 -1.47 -12.79 -4.35
C ASP A 12 -1.02 -14.22 -4.71
N GLU A 13 -1.22 -14.65 -5.96
CA GLU A 13 -0.79 -15.97 -6.45
C GLU A 13 0.72 -16.08 -6.62
N ASP A 14 1.33 -15.12 -7.34
CA ASP A 14 2.76 -15.14 -7.68
C ASP A 14 3.40 -13.76 -7.50
N PRO A 15 3.69 -13.34 -6.25
CA PRO A 15 4.20 -11.99 -6.00
C PRO A 15 5.58 -11.74 -6.61
N GLN A 16 6.38 -12.79 -6.83
CA GLN A 16 7.70 -12.67 -7.43
C GLN A 16 7.62 -12.39 -8.93
N LYS A 17 6.74 -13.10 -9.65
CA LYS A 17 6.46 -12.83 -11.06
C LYS A 17 5.78 -11.48 -11.24
N ALA A 18 4.87 -11.13 -10.33
CA ALA A 18 4.24 -9.81 -10.34
C ALA A 18 5.27 -8.67 -10.22
N LEU A 19 6.30 -8.81 -9.38
CA LEU A 19 7.40 -7.84 -9.32
C LEU A 19 8.13 -7.68 -10.65
N GLU A 20 8.39 -8.77 -11.37
CA GLU A 20 9.07 -8.72 -12.68
C GLU A 20 8.22 -7.95 -13.69
N GLU A 21 6.94 -8.31 -13.82
CA GLU A 21 6.02 -7.63 -14.75
C GLU A 21 5.79 -6.16 -14.37
N LEU A 22 5.72 -5.84 -13.06
CA LEU A 22 5.61 -4.47 -12.58
C LEU A 22 6.88 -3.65 -12.84
N ASN A 23 8.05 -4.27 -12.76
CA ASN A 23 9.31 -3.62 -13.11
C ASN A 23 9.39 -3.32 -14.60
N GLU A 24 8.98 -4.25 -15.46
CA GLU A 24 8.89 -4.03 -16.91
C GLU A 24 7.87 -2.94 -17.24
N ALA A 25 6.70 -2.96 -16.60
CA ALA A 25 5.70 -1.91 -16.74
C ALA A 25 6.30 -0.55 -16.38
N LEU A 26 6.93 -0.42 -15.21
CA LEU A 26 7.56 0.82 -14.74
C LEU A 26 8.74 1.30 -15.62
N GLN A 27 9.34 0.45 -16.46
CA GLN A 27 10.29 0.92 -17.47
C GLN A 27 9.61 1.67 -18.62
N GLY A 28 8.36 1.31 -18.95
CA GLY A 28 7.56 1.97 -19.98
C GLY A 28 6.84 3.23 -19.49
N ASP A 29 6.30 3.20 -18.27
CA ASP A 29 5.66 4.36 -17.62
C ASP A 29 6.17 4.49 -16.18
N SER A 30 7.22 5.31 -16.04
CA SER A 30 8.03 5.47 -14.84
C SER A 30 7.37 6.26 -13.71
N ASP A 31 6.23 6.88 -13.98
CA ASP A 31 5.56 7.81 -13.05
C ASP A 31 4.15 7.35 -12.69
N ASN A 32 3.85 6.07 -12.90
CA ASN A 32 2.57 5.48 -12.55
C ASN A 32 2.49 5.13 -11.05
N ALA A 33 1.84 5.99 -10.27
CA ALA A 33 1.63 5.79 -8.84
C ALA A 33 0.96 4.45 -8.48
N GLN A 34 0.06 3.95 -9.34
CA GLN A 34 -0.65 2.70 -9.10
C GLN A 34 0.30 1.51 -9.18
N TRP A 35 1.19 1.48 -10.18
CA TRP A 35 2.18 0.41 -10.32
C TRP A 35 3.18 0.38 -9.17
N PHE A 36 3.64 1.53 -8.69
CA PHE A 36 4.44 1.58 -7.46
C PHE A 36 3.68 1.03 -6.25
N CYS A 37 2.38 1.35 -6.12
CA CYS A 37 1.57 0.83 -5.03
C CYS A 37 1.38 -0.70 -5.11
N GLN A 38 1.25 -1.26 -6.32
CA GLN A 38 1.17 -2.70 -6.56
C GLN A 38 2.52 -3.39 -6.32
N ARG A 39 3.62 -2.75 -6.71
CA ARG A 39 4.98 -3.25 -6.47
C ARG A 39 5.28 -3.29 -4.97
N ALA A 40 4.87 -2.26 -4.23
CA ALA A 40 4.90 -2.27 -2.78
C ALA A 40 4.10 -3.42 -2.17
N TYR A 41 2.93 -3.74 -2.73
CA TYR A 41 2.14 -4.89 -2.27
C TYR A 41 2.86 -6.22 -2.48
N ALA A 42 3.39 -6.46 -3.68
CA ALA A 42 4.17 -7.65 -3.98
C ALA A 42 5.40 -7.77 -3.05
N HIS A 43 6.09 -6.66 -2.80
CA HIS A 43 7.18 -6.63 -1.82
C HIS A 43 6.72 -6.97 -0.39
N ILE A 44 5.54 -6.53 0.05
CA ILE A 44 4.97 -6.90 1.36
C ILE A 44 4.74 -8.41 1.44
N LEU A 45 4.14 -9.02 0.42
CA LEU A 45 3.90 -10.47 0.37
C LEU A 45 5.22 -11.26 0.41
N LEU A 46 6.25 -10.74 -0.24
CA LEU A 46 7.61 -11.29 -0.21
C LEU A 46 8.40 -10.93 1.06
N LYS A 47 7.80 -10.21 2.02
CA LYS A 47 8.43 -9.75 3.26
C LYS A 47 9.61 -8.79 3.07
N ASN A 48 9.70 -8.18 1.90
CA ASN A 48 10.68 -7.17 1.53
C ASN A 48 10.17 -5.77 1.94
N TYR A 49 9.96 -5.58 3.25
CA TYR A 49 9.25 -4.42 3.77
C TYR A 49 9.97 -3.10 3.50
N SER A 50 11.31 -3.06 3.52
CA SER A 50 12.07 -1.85 3.20
C SER A 50 11.79 -1.35 1.78
N CYS A 51 11.87 -2.25 0.79
CA CYS A 51 11.55 -1.91 -0.60
C CYS A 51 10.07 -1.51 -0.76
N ALA A 52 9.17 -2.17 -0.03
CA ALA A 52 7.76 -1.80 -0.05
C ALA A 52 7.51 -0.37 0.47
N VAL A 53 8.24 0.07 1.50
CA VAL A 53 8.16 1.44 2.02
C VAL A 53 8.61 2.44 0.97
N ASP A 54 9.74 2.19 0.30
CA ASP A 54 10.27 3.09 -0.73
C ASP A 54 9.28 3.25 -1.89
N ASP A 55 8.73 2.14 -2.39
CA ASP A 55 7.75 2.14 -3.47
C ASP A 55 6.44 2.84 -3.07
N ALA A 56 5.93 2.53 -1.88
CA ALA A 56 4.71 3.14 -1.38
C ALA A 56 4.90 4.66 -1.17
N LYS A 57 6.07 5.10 -0.68
CA LYS A 57 6.40 6.53 -0.56
C LYS A 57 6.50 7.21 -1.94
N LYS A 58 7.07 6.54 -2.94
CA LYS A 58 7.09 7.05 -4.32
C LYS A 58 5.66 7.20 -4.86
N ALA A 59 4.79 6.22 -4.63
CA ALA A 59 3.38 6.30 -5.00
C ALA A 59 2.66 7.48 -4.31
N GLN A 60 2.95 7.75 -3.03
CA GLN A 60 2.41 8.90 -2.31
C GLN A 60 2.88 10.24 -2.89
N GLN A 61 4.15 10.33 -3.29
CA GLN A 61 4.69 11.54 -3.93
C GLN A 61 4.03 11.82 -5.27
N LEU A 62 3.78 10.78 -6.07
CA LEU A 62 3.13 10.88 -7.38
C LEU A 62 1.64 11.17 -7.25
N LYS A 63 0.96 10.49 -6.32
CA LYS A 63 -0.48 10.65 -6.07
C LYS A 63 -0.76 10.71 -4.57
N PRO A 64 -0.69 11.91 -3.96
CA PRO A 64 -0.94 12.09 -2.53
C PRO A 64 -2.41 11.84 -2.14
N SER A 65 -3.30 11.72 -3.12
CA SER A 65 -4.70 11.37 -2.91
C SER A 65 -4.97 9.86 -2.99
N LEU A 66 -3.94 9.01 -3.08
CA LEU A 66 -4.09 7.56 -3.17
C LEU A 66 -4.02 6.94 -1.76
N PRO A 67 -5.17 6.60 -1.13
CA PRO A 67 -5.16 6.02 0.20
C PRO A 67 -4.36 4.71 0.24
N LEU A 68 -4.39 3.91 -0.85
CA LEU A 68 -3.70 2.62 -1.01
C LEU A 68 -2.21 2.70 -0.68
N ALA A 69 -1.55 3.76 -1.15
CA ALA A 69 -0.14 3.94 -0.89
C ALA A 69 0.17 4.16 0.61
N PHE A 70 -0.68 4.87 1.34
CA PHE A 70 -0.51 5.08 2.78
C PHE A 70 -0.73 3.79 3.59
N MET A 71 -1.72 2.98 3.21
CA MET A 71 -1.95 1.69 3.86
C MET A 71 -0.78 0.73 3.64
N ARG A 72 -0.25 0.66 2.40
CA ARG A 72 0.93 -0.18 2.10
C ARG A 72 2.16 0.27 2.88
N THR A 73 2.39 1.58 3.02
CA THR A 73 3.45 2.11 3.91
C THR A 73 3.23 1.68 5.35
N GLY A 74 2.03 1.84 5.89
CA GLY A 74 1.73 1.47 7.27
C GLY A 74 1.98 -0.02 7.55
N ILE A 75 1.58 -0.91 6.62
CA ILE A 75 1.81 -2.35 6.75
C ILE A 75 3.30 -2.66 6.77
N ALA A 76 4.04 -2.11 5.80
CA ALA A 76 5.47 -2.35 5.69
C ALA A 76 6.24 -1.80 6.91
N GLU A 77 5.93 -0.58 7.37
CA GLU A 77 6.53 0.03 8.55
C GLU A 77 6.16 -0.72 9.84
N TYR A 78 4.94 -1.25 9.96
CA TYR A 78 4.53 -2.10 11.08
C TYR A 78 5.39 -3.36 11.17
N HIS A 79 5.63 -4.04 10.04
CA HIS A 79 6.52 -5.20 10.01
C HIS A 79 8.00 -4.86 10.26
N LEU A 80 8.41 -3.63 9.94
CA LEU A 80 9.73 -3.09 10.30
C LEU A 80 9.83 -2.64 11.77
N LYS A 81 8.76 -2.79 12.56
CA LYS A 81 8.64 -2.33 13.96
C LYS A 81 8.71 -0.80 14.12
N LEU A 82 8.44 -0.06 13.05
CA LEU A 82 8.32 1.39 13.06
C LEU A 82 6.88 1.80 13.38
N PHE A 83 6.43 1.46 14.60
CA PHE A 83 5.01 1.55 14.97
C PHE A 83 4.44 2.97 14.95
N GLU A 84 5.24 3.98 15.34
CA GLU A 84 4.82 5.39 15.30
C GLU A 84 4.57 5.86 13.87
N SER A 85 5.53 5.59 12.96
CA SER A 85 5.39 5.93 11.54
C SER A 85 4.24 5.17 10.89
N ALA A 86 4.10 3.87 11.21
CA ALA A 86 3.01 3.05 10.71
C ALA A 86 1.64 3.63 11.12
N HIS A 87 1.49 4.00 12.39
CA HIS A 87 0.27 4.62 12.90
C HIS A 87 -0.04 5.94 12.17
N ALA A 88 0.97 6.79 11.96
CA ALA A 88 0.80 8.03 11.21
C ALA A 88 0.35 7.77 9.75
N ALA A 89 0.97 6.80 9.08
CA ALA A 89 0.62 6.41 7.71
C ALA A 89 -0.82 5.90 7.62
N PHE A 90 -1.23 5.01 8.53
CA PHE A 90 -2.61 4.52 8.57
C PHE A 90 -3.62 5.62 8.86
N THR A 91 -3.30 6.55 9.76
CA THR A 91 -4.15 7.69 10.07
C THR A 91 -4.36 8.59 8.85
N GLN A 92 -3.29 8.89 8.11
CA GLN A 92 -3.38 9.68 6.89
C GLN A 92 -4.18 8.96 5.80
N GLY A 93 -3.93 7.66 5.59
CA GLY A 93 -4.70 6.85 4.65
C GLY A 93 -6.20 6.86 4.96
N HIS A 94 -6.58 6.74 6.24
CA HIS A 94 -7.97 6.80 6.68
C HIS A 94 -8.61 8.17 6.43
N GLN A 95 -7.89 9.26 6.71
CA GLN A 95 -8.38 10.62 6.43
C GLN A 95 -8.63 10.87 4.94
N LEU A 96 -7.84 10.25 4.07
CA LEU A 96 -8.00 10.33 2.62
C LEU A 96 -9.15 9.45 2.12
N ASP A 97 -9.28 8.23 2.63
CA ASP A 97 -10.39 7.32 2.30
C ASP A 97 -11.75 7.92 2.67
N GLY A 98 -11.86 8.54 3.86
CA GLY A 98 -13.07 9.24 4.30
C GLY A 98 -13.50 10.40 3.39
N LYS A 99 -12.61 10.92 2.53
CA LYS A 99 -12.95 11.91 1.49
C LYS A 99 -13.38 11.30 0.15
N TYR A 100 -13.12 10.02 -0.08
CA TYR A 100 -13.29 9.33 -1.38
C TYR A 100 -14.46 8.33 -1.42
N THR A 101 -15.21 8.12 -0.33
CA THR A 101 -16.20 7.03 -0.25
C THR A 101 -17.46 7.26 -1.11
N SER A 102 -17.55 6.51 -2.21
CA SER A 102 -18.83 5.89 -2.61
C SER A 102 -18.73 4.45 -3.11
N HIS A 103 -17.58 3.90 -3.51
CA HIS A 103 -17.52 2.52 -4.04
C HIS A 103 -16.20 1.76 -3.73
N HIS A 104 -16.20 1.00 -2.61
CA HIS A 104 -15.32 -0.16 -2.22
C HIS A 104 -13.95 0.09 -1.52
N PRO A 105 -13.39 -0.88 -0.72
CA PRO A 105 -14.03 -1.89 0.17
C PRO A 105 -13.28 -2.27 1.50
N THR A 106 -13.99 -2.99 2.38
CA THR A 106 -13.65 -3.85 3.57
C THR A 106 -12.20 -4.08 4.08
N GLN A 107 -11.15 -4.05 3.27
CA GLN A 107 -9.78 -4.34 3.71
C GLN A 107 -9.18 -3.19 4.54
N TYR A 108 -9.53 -1.95 4.18
CA TYR A 108 -9.14 -0.73 4.88
C TYR A 108 -9.63 -0.64 6.32
N GLN A 109 -10.92 -0.95 6.50
CA GLN A 109 -11.60 -0.80 7.79
C GLN A 109 -11.08 -1.80 8.82
N THR A 110 -10.79 -3.04 8.38
CA THR A 110 -10.36 -4.10 9.29
C THR A 110 -8.98 -3.81 9.87
N LEU A 111 -8.04 -3.33 9.04
CA LEU A 111 -6.68 -3.05 9.48
C LEU A 111 -6.56 -1.74 10.28
N PHE A 112 -7.35 -0.72 9.94
CA PHE A 112 -7.41 0.50 10.74
C PHE A 112 -8.05 0.25 12.11
N ALA A 113 -9.10 -0.56 12.17
CA ALA A 113 -9.75 -0.93 13.43
C ALA A 113 -8.83 -1.72 14.37
N THR A 114 -8.04 -2.67 13.85
CA THR A 114 -7.09 -3.45 14.69
C THR A 114 -5.99 -2.57 15.27
N ILE A 115 -5.49 -1.58 14.51
CA ILE A 115 -4.41 -0.70 14.98
C ILE A 115 -4.93 0.39 15.91
N SER A 116 -6.12 0.96 15.66
CA SER A 116 -6.76 1.86 16.62
C SER A 116 -6.99 1.17 17.98
N CYS A 117 -7.40 -0.10 17.99
CA CYS A 117 -7.56 -0.86 19.23
C CYS A 117 -6.24 -1.07 19.99
N LEU A 118 -5.11 -1.20 19.29
CA LEU A 118 -3.78 -1.33 19.92
C LEU A 118 -3.31 -0.04 20.59
N PHE A 119 -3.67 1.13 20.06
CA PHE A 119 -3.28 2.43 20.63
C PHE A 119 -4.32 3.01 21.62
N HIS A 120 -5.58 2.57 21.57
CA HIS A 120 -6.65 3.05 22.45
C HIS A 120 -6.96 2.13 23.65
N CYS A 121 -6.13 1.11 23.89
CA CYS A 121 -6.23 0.30 25.11
C CYS A 121 -5.47 1.03 26.24
N PRO A 122 -6.15 1.62 27.24
CA PRO A 122 -5.45 2.17 28.40
C PRO A 122 -4.84 0.99 29.19
N LEU A 123 -3.57 1.12 29.55
CA LEU A 123 -2.88 0.20 30.46
C LEU A 123 -3.59 0.11 31.82
#